data_AF-A0A0B7MZL9-F1
#
_entry.id   AF-A0A0B7MZL9-F1
#
_cell.length_a   1.000
_cell.length_b   1.000
_cell.length_c   1.000
_cell.angle_alpha   90.00
_cell.angle_beta   90.00
_cell.angle_gamma   90.00
#
_symmetry.space_group_name_H-M   'P 1'
#
loop_
_entity.id
_entity.type
_entity.pdbx_description
1 polymer ?
#
loop_
_entity_poly.entity_id
_entity_poly.type
_entity_poly.pdbx_seq_one_letter_code
_entity_poly.pdbx_strand_id
1 'polypeptide(L)'
;MGRRSDIIISTTNGLEFGCGEASLSDDDFDTKNIVDLGLKTPKIMHDMFVQLSVAVQNRPEEVKNLQVIGLVFSRFKLRMLVMDCPKGYVCRLRCTRTEAFSGREEFLGEEFNQVYSLIWRAKEICKETERVIGSFKNKITDDFADEDIDRILLPDSLHSPSRN
;
A
#
# COMPACT_ATOMS: atom_id res chain seq x y z
N MET A 1 15.00 -6.41 14.19
CA MET A 1 14.63 -7.14 12.95
C MET A 1 13.81 -6.20 12.08
N GLY A 2 14.47 -5.44 11.21
CA GLY A 2 13.85 -4.51 10.26
C GLY A 2 14.89 -4.25 9.18
N ARG A 3 14.77 -4.93 8.03
CA ARG A 3 15.64 -4.66 6.90
C ARG A 3 15.02 -3.52 6.11
N ARG A 4 15.75 -2.42 5.99
CA ARG A 4 15.36 -1.24 5.21
C ARG A 4 15.25 -1.65 3.74
N SER A 5 14.12 -1.34 3.11
CA SER A 5 13.97 -1.44 1.65
C SER A 5 14.81 -0.34 0.99
N ASP A 6 15.30 -0.58 -0.21
CA ASP A 6 16.03 0.43 -0.98
C ASP A 6 15.13 1.62 -1.35
N ILE A 7 13.85 1.33 -1.64
CA ILE A 7 12.82 2.32 -1.97
C ILE A 7 11.62 2.12 -1.05
N ILE A 8 11.06 3.21 -0.54
CA ILE A 8 9.76 3.25 0.14
C ILE A 8 8.90 4.31 -0.53
N ILE A 9 7.68 3.95 -0.89
CA ILE A 9 6.67 4.85 -1.43
C ILE A 9 5.72 5.18 -0.29
N SER A 10 5.80 6.40 0.23
CA SER A 10 5.01 6.82 1.38
C SER A 10 4.51 8.25 1.26
N THR A 11 3.52 8.56 2.08
CA THR A 11 3.02 9.92 2.29
C THR A 11 3.79 10.62 3.40
N THR A 12 3.69 11.95 3.47
CA THR A 12 4.24 12.76 4.57
C THR A 12 3.71 12.34 5.94
N ASN A 13 2.54 11.72 5.97
CA ASN A 13 1.87 11.28 7.20
C ASN A 13 2.31 9.88 7.63
N GLY A 14 3.28 9.28 6.94
CA GLY A 14 3.88 7.99 7.29
C GLY A 14 3.10 6.77 6.79
N LEU A 15 2.06 6.93 5.98
CA LEU A 15 1.40 5.79 5.32
C LEU A 15 2.24 5.30 4.15
N GLU A 16 2.55 4.00 4.15
CA GLU A 16 3.39 3.35 3.14
C GLU A 16 2.53 2.55 2.15
N PHE A 17 2.71 2.81 0.86
CA PHE A 17 1.94 2.23 -0.25
C PHE A 17 2.73 1.22 -1.07
N GLY A 18 4.05 1.21 -0.89
CA GLY A 18 4.89 0.24 -1.55
C GLY A 18 6.36 0.33 -1.19
N CYS A 19 7.10 -0.67 -1.65
CA CYS A 19 8.52 -0.81 -1.42
C CYS A 19 9.26 -1.18 -2.70
N GLY A 20 10.58 -1.04 -2.70
CA GLY A 20 11.42 -1.54 -3.77
C GLY A 20 12.78 -2.02 -3.30
N GLU A 21 13.28 -3.03 -3.99
CA GLU A 21 14.54 -3.73 -3.70
C GLU A 21 15.35 -3.86 -4.98
N ALA A 22 16.67 -3.69 -4.86
CA ALA A 22 17.61 -3.82 -5.96
C ALA A 22 18.57 -5.00 -5.76
N SER A 23 18.63 -5.84 -6.80
CA SER A 23 19.58 -6.93 -6.93
C SER A 23 20.66 -6.59 -7.95
N LEU A 24 21.91 -6.90 -7.59
CA LEU A 24 23.05 -6.77 -8.51
C LEU A 24 23.15 -7.96 -9.48
N SER A 25 22.57 -9.09 -9.14
CA SER A 25 22.58 -10.32 -9.92
C SER A 25 21.39 -10.39 -10.87
N ASP A 26 21.69 -10.80 -12.11
CA ASP A 26 20.71 -10.97 -13.19
C ASP A 26 20.18 -12.43 -13.28
N ASP A 27 20.70 -13.30 -12.42
CA ASP A 27 20.31 -14.70 -12.35
C ASP A 27 19.04 -14.86 -11.51
N ASP A 28 17.97 -15.32 -12.16
CA ASP A 28 16.68 -15.57 -11.51
C ASP A 28 16.77 -16.65 -10.42
N PHE A 29 17.80 -17.50 -10.46
CA PHE A 29 18.07 -18.53 -9.45
C PHE A 29 19.05 -18.09 -8.36
N ASP A 30 19.54 -16.84 -8.42
CA ASP A 30 20.36 -16.34 -7.33
C ASP A 30 19.54 -16.35 -6.04
N THR A 31 20.17 -16.84 -4.97
CA THR A 31 19.56 -16.92 -3.64
C THR A 31 19.07 -15.55 -3.20
N LYS A 32 19.78 -14.47 -3.59
CA LYS A 32 19.35 -13.10 -3.29
C LYS A 32 18.00 -12.76 -3.97
N ASN A 33 17.85 -13.05 -5.26
CA ASN A 33 16.60 -12.79 -5.98
C ASN A 33 15.44 -13.61 -5.41
N ILE A 34 15.68 -14.88 -5.09
CA ILE A 34 14.67 -15.75 -4.46
C ILE A 34 14.26 -15.22 -3.08
N VAL A 35 15.23 -14.83 -2.26
CA VAL A 35 14.97 -14.30 -0.91
C VAL A 35 14.26 -12.96 -0.97
N ASP A 36 14.66 -12.07 -1.87
CA ASP A 36 14.05 -10.75 -2.00
C ASP A 36 12.60 -10.88 -2.52
N LEU A 37 12.38 -11.62 -3.60
CA LEU A 37 11.04 -11.85 -4.16
C LEU A 37 10.13 -12.69 -3.26
N GLY A 38 10.67 -13.71 -2.59
CA GLY A 38 9.89 -14.74 -1.89
C GLY A 38 9.70 -14.49 -0.40
N LEU A 39 10.55 -13.69 0.25
CA LEU A 39 10.53 -13.53 1.70
C LEU A 39 10.68 -12.08 2.15
N LYS A 40 11.72 -11.37 1.71
CA LYS A 40 12.03 -10.02 2.22
C LYS A 40 10.98 -9.01 1.77
N THR A 41 10.77 -8.85 0.47
CA THR A 41 9.80 -7.89 -0.08
C THR A 41 8.38 -8.23 0.36
N PRO A 42 7.90 -9.49 0.29
CA PRO A 42 6.56 -9.84 0.75
C PRO A 42 6.32 -9.54 2.24
N LYS A 43 7.34 -9.74 3.08
CA LYS A 43 7.23 -9.41 4.51
C LYS A 43 7.04 -7.91 4.72
N ILE A 44 7.87 -7.08 4.06
CA ILE A 44 7.74 -5.62 4.13
C ILE A 44 6.38 -5.17 3.61
N MET A 45 5.94 -5.72 2.47
CA MET A 45 4.63 -5.42 1.89
C MET A 45 3.48 -5.79 2.83
N HIS A 46 3.59 -6.90 3.56
CA HIS A 46 2.59 -7.30 4.53
C HIS A 46 2.52 -6.33 5.71
N ASP A 47 3.66 -5.89 6.24
CA ASP A 47 3.71 -4.90 7.33
C ASP A 47 3.07 -3.56 6.89
N MET A 48 3.37 -3.11 5.66
CA MET A 48 2.71 -1.95 5.04
C MET A 48 1.19 -2.17 4.89
N PHE A 49 0.78 -3.35 4.42
CA PHE A 49 -0.64 -3.67 4.24
C PHE A 49 -1.42 -3.63 5.56
N VAL A 50 -0.83 -4.15 6.64
CA VAL A 50 -1.41 -4.07 8.00
C VAL A 50 -1.53 -2.62 8.44
N GLN A 51 -0.53 -1.77 8.19
CA GLN A 51 -0.60 -0.33 8.49
C GLN A 51 -1.77 0.34 7.76
N LEU A 52 -1.94 0.08 6.47
CA LEU A 52 -3.07 0.61 5.68
C LEU A 52 -4.42 0.08 6.18
N SER A 53 -4.48 -1.19 6.59
CA SER A 53 -5.68 -1.80 7.17
C SER A 53 -6.10 -1.11 8.47
N VAL A 54 -5.13 -0.76 9.33
CA VAL A 54 -5.37 0.03 10.54
C VAL A 54 -5.87 1.44 10.19
N ALA A 55 -5.34 2.06 9.14
CA ALA A 55 -5.79 3.39 8.68
C ALA A 55 -7.26 3.40 8.24
N VAL A 56 -7.82 2.24 7.82
CA VAL A 56 -9.24 2.06 7.51
C VAL A 56 -10.03 1.37 8.63
N GLN A 57 -9.55 1.43 9.87
CA GLN A 57 -10.16 0.80 11.05
C GLN A 57 -10.45 -0.70 10.88
N ASN A 58 -9.67 -1.40 10.04
CA ASN A 58 -9.86 -2.81 9.68
C ASN A 58 -11.27 -3.13 9.16
N ARG A 59 -12.00 -2.16 8.58
CA ARG A 59 -13.33 -2.43 8.01
C ARG A 59 -13.19 -3.37 6.80
N PRO A 60 -13.80 -4.58 6.80
CA PRO A 60 -13.60 -5.56 5.73
C PRO A 60 -13.94 -5.04 4.33
N GLU A 61 -14.95 -4.17 4.24
CA GLU A 61 -15.40 -3.54 3.00
C GLU A 61 -14.36 -2.61 2.37
N GLU A 62 -13.50 -2.00 3.18
CA GLU A 62 -12.44 -1.09 2.72
C GLU A 62 -11.12 -1.86 2.55
N VAL A 63 -10.80 -2.78 3.48
CA VAL A 63 -9.59 -3.61 3.45
C VAL A 63 -9.47 -4.42 2.16
N LYS A 64 -10.59 -4.93 1.62
CA LYS A 64 -10.59 -5.69 0.36
C LYS A 64 -10.17 -4.87 -0.87
N ASN A 65 -10.26 -3.54 -0.77
CA ASN A 65 -9.89 -2.60 -1.84
C ASN A 65 -8.46 -2.07 -1.68
N LEU A 66 -7.77 -2.39 -0.58
CA LEU A 66 -6.40 -1.96 -0.36
C LEU A 66 -5.43 -2.82 -1.19
N GLN A 67 -4.40 -2.16 -1.71
CA GLN A 67 -3.31 -2.81 -2.42
C GLN A 67 -1.97 -2.16 -2.06
N VAL A 68 -0.94 -2.99 -1.91
CA VAL A 68 0.46 -2.56 -1.69
C VAL A 68 1.32 -3.09 -2.83
N ILE A 69 2.22 -2.25 -3.35
CA ILE A 69 3.09 -2.61 -4.46
C ILE A 69 4.54 -2.84 -4.03
N GLY A 70 5.20 -3.81 -4.66
CA GLY A 70 6.61 -4.12 -4.45
C GLY A 70 7.33 -4.09 -5.79
N LEU A 71 8.44 -3.37 -5.90
CA LEU A 71 9.24 -3.30 -7.12
C LEU A 71 10.59 -3.97 -6.91
N VAL A 72 10.87 -5.01 -7.68
CA VAL A 72 12.17 -5.69 -7.64
C VAL A 72 12.92 -5.37 -8.91
N PHE A 73 14.02 -4.65 -8.75
CA PHE A 73 14.94 -4.28 -9.82
C PHE A 73 16.11 -5.27 -9.84
N SER A 74 16.48 -5.76 -11.01
CA SER A 74 17.67 -6.59 -11.19
C SER A 74 18.33 -6.19 -12.49
N ARG A 75 19.52 -5.57 -12.43
CA ARG A 75 20.30 -5.08 -13.59
C ARG A 75 19.47 -4.38 -14.70
N PHE A 76 18.90 -5.13 -15.65
CA PHE A 76 18.05 -4.62 -16.75
C PHE A 76 16.62 -5.18 -16.75
N LYS A 77 16.15 -5.65 -15.59
CA LYS A 77 14.87 -6.30 -15.37
C LYS A 77 14.11 -5.57 -14.27
N LEU A 78 12.80 -5.43 -14.48
CA LEU A 78 11.85 -4.96 -13.48
C LEU A 78 10.74 -5.99 -13.31
N ARG A 79 10.44 -6.30 -12.06
CA ARG A 79 9.31 -7.14 -11.69
C ARG A 79 8.47 -6.42 -10.64
N MET A 80 7.16 -6.33 -10.88
CA MET A 80 6.21 -5.77 -9.92
C MET A 80 5.48 -6.89 -9.18
N LEU A 81 5.40 -6.74 -7.85
CA LEU A 81 4.59 -7.50 -6.92
C LEU A 81 3.39 -6.65 -6.49
N VAL A 82 2.23 -7.29 -6.31
CA VAL A 82 1.02 -6.66 -5.81
C VAL A 82 0.44 -7.53 -4.71
N MET A 83 0.27 -6.96 -3.52
CA MET A 83 -0.37 -7.62 -2.39
C MET A 83 -1.77 -7.05 -2.17
N ASP A 84 -2.77 -7.93 -2.05
CA ASP A 84 -4.16 -7.59 -1.74
C ASP A 84 -4.79 -8.58 -0.74
N CYS A 85 -5.92 -8.23 -0.12
CA CYS A 85 -6.65 -9.11 0.81
C CYS A 85 -8.14 -9.22 0.43
N PRO A 86 -8.49 -9.97 -0.63
CA PRO A 86 -9.82 -9.91 -1.25
C PRO A 86 -10.98 -10.36 -0.35
N LYS A 87 -10.70 -11.20 0.67
CA LYS A 87 -11.70 -11.77 1.59
C LYS A 87 -11.47 -11.36 3.05
N GLY A 88 -10.53 -10.45 3.32
CA GLY A 88 -10.20 -10.00 4.69
C GLY A 88 -9.43 -10.99 5.58
N TYR A 89 -9.24 -12.25 5.16
CA TYR A 89 -8.54 -13.27 5.96
C TYR A 89 -7.15 -13.65 5.42
N VAL A 90 -6.95 -13.63 4.10
CA VAL A 90 -5.69 -14.06 3.46
C VAL A 90 -5.16 -12.95 2.58
N CYS A 91 -3.93 -12.52 2.86
CA CYS A 91 -3.16 -11.68 1.95
C CYS A 91 -2.65 -12.53 0.78
N ARG A 92 -2.95 -12.11 -0.44
CA ARG A 92 -2.50 -12.75 -1.68
C ARG A 92 -1.42 -11.89 -2.31
N LEU A 93 -0.29 -12.52 -2.61
CA LEU A 93 0.79 -11.91 -3.38
C LEU A 93 0.67 -12.33 -4.85
N ARG A 94 0.56 -11.36 -5.74
CA ARG A 94 0.56 -11.55 -7.20
C ARG A 94 1.86 -10.99 -7.77
N CYS A 95 2.45 -11.71 -8.70
CA CYS A 95 3.66 -11.29 -9.38
C CYS A 95 3.35 -11.05 -10.87
N THR A 96 3.89 -9.96 -11.40
CA THR A 96 3.86 -9.70 -12.85
C THR A 96 4.94 -10.49 -13.57
N ARG A 97 4.85 -10.54 -14.90
CA ARG A 97 5.96 -10.99 -15.72
C ARG A 97 7.14 -10.03 -15.54
N THR A 98 8.36 -10.56 -15.58
CA THR A 98 9.55 -9.72 -15.62
C THR A 98 9.58 -9.00 -16.96
N GLU A 99 9.58 -7.68 -16.92
CA GLU A 99 9.89 -6.86 -18.09
C GLU A 99 11.39 -6.59 -18.08
N ALA A 100 12.02 -6.74 -19.24
CA ALA A 100 13.47 -6.64 -19.37
C ALA A 100 13.82 -5.78 -20.58
N PHE A 101 14.95 -5.09 -20.50
CA PHE A 101 15.55 -4.39 -21.63
C PHE A 101 16.98 -4.89 -21.85
N SER A 102 17.48 -4.75 -23.07
CA SER A 102 18.79 -5.31 -23.46
C SER A 102 19.98 -4.49 -22.98
N GLY A 103 19.75 -3.24 -22.54
CA GLY A 103 20.81 -2.30 -22.14
C GLY A 103 21.63 -1.77 -23.31
N ARG A 104 21.26 -2.08 -24.56
CA ARG A 104 21.89 -1.54 -25.77
C ARG A 104 21.41 -0.12 -26.02
N GLU A 105 22.36 0.82 -26.15
CA GLU A 105 22.07 2.25 -26.32
C GLU A 105 21.15 2.53 -27.51
N GLU A 106 21.34 1.79 -28.61
CA GLU A 106 20.55 1.85 -29.85
C GLU A 106 19.05 1.58 -29.68
N PHE A 107 18.65 0.71 -28.73
CA PHE A 107 17.26 0.31 -28.52
C PHE A 107 16.70 0.76 -27.17
N LEU A 108 17.48 1.50 -26.38
CA LEU A 108 17.15 1.83 -25.00
C LEU A 108 15.78 2.50 -24.90
N GLY A 109 15.50 3.51 -25.74
CA GLY A 109 14.23 4.25 -25.72
C GLY A 109 13.01 3.39 -26.08
N GLU A 110 13.17 2.41 -26.97
CA GLU A 110 12.07 1.53 -27.40
C GLU A 110 11.78 0.45 -26.36
N GLU A 111 12.82 -0.18 -25.81
CA GLU A 111 12.70 -1.28 -24.86
C GLU A 111 12.27 -0.80 -23.46
N PHE A 112 12.64 0.43 -23.06
CA PHE A 112 12.23 0.98 -21.76
C PHE A 112 10.72 1.17 -21.60
N ASN A 113 9.97 1.23 -22.70
CA ASN A 113 8.51 1.37 -22.67
C ASN A 113 7.83 0.29 -21.81
N GLN A 114 8.36 -0.93 -21.80
CA GLN A 114 7.84 -2.04 -20.99
C GLN A 114 8.00 -1.75 -19.49
N VAL A 115 9.18 -1.27 -19.11
CA VAL A 115 9.51 -0.86 -17.72
C VAL A 115 8.64 0.32 -17.30
N TYR A 116 8.51 1.35 -18.14
CA TYR A 116 7.64 2.49 -17.86
C TYR A 116 6.18 2.08 -17.70
N SER A 117 5.71 1.12 -18.49
CA SER A 117 4.35 0.59 -18.36
C SER A 117 4.11 -0.06 -17.01
N LEU A 118 5.09 -0.79 -16.46
CA LEU A 118 5.01 -1.33 -15.10
C LEU A 118 5.01 -0.24 -14.03
N ILE A 119 5.91 0.74 -14.14
CA ILE A 119 5.98 1.87 -13.19
C ILE A 119 4.67 2.66 -13.20
N TRP A 120 4.10 2.90 -14.37
CA TRP A 120 2.80 3.56 -14.50
C TRP A 120 1.69 2.76 -13.82
N ARG A 121 1.65 1.43 -14.01
CA ARG A 121 0.69 0.57 -13.31
C ARG A 121 0.86 0.63 -11.80
N ALA A 122 2.09 0.61 -11.29
CA ALA A 122 2.38 0.75 -9.87
C ALA A 122 1.83 2.08 -9.31
N LYS A 123 2.06 3.18 -10.03
CA LYS A 123 1.51 4.50 -9.69
C LYS A 123 -0.03 4.49 -9.64
N GLU A 124 -0.70 3.91 -10.64
CA GLU A 124 -2.17 3.86 -10.66
C GLU A 124 -2.73 3.03 -9.49
N ILE A 125 -2.06 1.94 -9.10
CA ILE A 125 -2.44 1.16 -7.91
C ILE A 125 -2.30 2.01 -6.64
N CYS A 126 -1.17 2.70 -6.46
CA CYS A 126 -0.98 3.57 -5.30
C CYS A 126 -2.06 4.66 -5.22
N LYS A 127 -2.41 5.27 -6.35
CA LYS A 127 -3.45 6.29 -6.46
C LYS A 127 -4.83 5.73 -6.06
N GLU A 128 -5.15 4.51 -6.48
CA GLU A 128 -6.42 3.89 -6.12
C GLU A 128 -6.48 3.57 -4.62
N THR A 129 -5.41 3.00 -4.05
CA THR A 129 -5.33 2.76 -2.60
C THR A 129 -5.43 4.06 -1.79
N GLU A 130 -4.79 5.13 -2.25
CA GLU A 130 -4.91 6.46 -1.65
C GLU A 130 -6.36 6.97 -1.69
N ARG A 131 -7.05 6.80 -2.81
CA ARG A 131 -8.46 7.19 -2.98
C ARG A 131 -9.37 6.46 -2.01
N VAL A 132 -9.16 5.15 -1.79
CA VAL A 132 -9.92 4.36 -0.81
C VAL A 132 -9.76 4.94 0.60
N ILE A 133 -8.51 5.19 1.01
CA ILE A 133 -8.20 5.73 2.34
C ILE A 133 -8.77 7.14 2.51
N GLY A 134 -8.63 8.01 1.50
CA GLY A 134 -9.19 9.36 1.52
C GLY A 134 -10.71 9.35 1.62
N SER A 135 -11.37 8.52 0.82
CA SER A 135 -12.83 8.37 0.86
C SER A 135 -13.32 7.88 2.21
N PHE A 136 -12.60 6.95 2.83
CA PHE A 136 -12.92 6.44 4.16
C PHE A 136 -12.81 7.52 5.26
N LYS A 137 -11.74 8.32 5.23
CA LYS A 137 -11.54 9.42 6.19
C LYS A 137 -12.63 10.49 6.09
N ASN A 138 -13.09 10.77 4.87
CA ASN A 138 -14.19 11.72 4.65
C ASN A 138 -15.50 11.18 5.24
N LYS A 139 -15.85 9.91 4.97
CA LYS A 139 -17.05 9.26 5.55
C LYS A 139 -17.06 9.34 7.09
N ILE A 140 -15.93 9.08 7.73
CA ILE A 140 -15.82 9.19 9.19
C ILE A 140 -16.09 10.61 9.66
N THR A 141 -15.57 11.61 8.94
CA THR A 141 -15.72 13.02 9.32
C THR A 141 -17.17 13.47 9.19
N ASP A 142 -17.88 12.99 8.15
CA ASP A 142 -19.30 13.24 7.95
C ASP A 142 -20.15 12.54 9.03
N ASP A 143 -19.83 11.28 9.38
CA ASP A 143 -20.53 10.52 10.44
C ASP A 143 -20.45 11.22 11.83
N PHE A 144 -19.38 11.98 12.10
CA PHE A 144 -19.22 12.76 13.33
C PHE A 144 -19.77 14.19 13.25
N ALA A 145 -20.11 14.69 12.07
CA ALA A 145 -20.71 16.02 11.90
C ALA A 145 -22.22 16.02 12.18
N ASP A 146 -22.86 14.85 12.18
CA ASP A 146 -24.29 14.65 12.46
C ASP A 146 -24.62 14.33 13.93
N GLU A 147 -23.61 14.22 14.81
CA GLU A 147 -23.87 14.24 16.26
C GLU A 147 -24.01 15.69 16.72
N ASP A 148 -25.25 16.15 16.93
CA ASP A 148 -25.57 17.40 17.64
C ASP A 148 -24.84 17.42 19.02
N ILE A 149 -23.64 18.00 19.06
CA ILE A 149 -22.82 18.19 20.28
C ILE A 149 -23.51 19.11 21.31
N ASP A 150 -24.64 19.74 20.98
CA ASP A 150 -25.33 20.70 21.84
C ASP A 150 -26.48 20.12 22.69
N ARG A 151 -26.64 18.79 22.78
CA ARG A 151 -27.53 18.19 23.78
C ARG A 151 -26.85 17.10 24.59
N ILE A 152 -26.02 17.53 25.54
CA ILE A 152 -25.81 16.75 26.77
C ILE A 152 -27.19 16.65 27.43
N LEU A 153 -27.91 15.54 27.19
CA LEU A 153 -29.05 15.12 28.00
C LEU A 153 -28.50 14.79 29.39
N LEU A 154 -28.39 15.81 30.24
CA LEU A 154 -28.18 15.62 31.66
C LEU A 154 -29.39 14.82 32.18
N PRO A 155 -29.19 13.69 32.88
CA PRO A 155 -30.30 13.01 33.54
C PRO A 155 -31.00 13.99 34.51
N ASP A 156 -32.32 13.86 34.66
CA ASP A 156 -33.15 14.77 35.47
C ASP A 156 -32.63 14.97 36.90
N SER A 157 -31.86 14.01 37.42
CA SER A 157 -31.21 14.03 38.73
C SER A 157 -30.04 15.02 38.86
N LEU A 158 -29.52 15.57 37.77
CA LEU A 158 -28.41 16.54 37.75
C LEU A 158 -28.87 17.97 37.41
N HIS A 159 -30.17 18.19 37.20
CA HIS A 159 -30.69 19.54 37.10
C HIS A 159 -30.69 20.23 38.47
N SER A 160 -30.12 21.43 38.52
CA SER A 160 -30.14 22.26 39.73
C SER A 160 -31.61 22.57 40.07
N PRO A 161 -32.04 22.48 41.34
CA PRO A 161 -33.40 22.80 41.71
C PRO A 161 -33.69 24.26 41.36
N SER A 162 -34.81 24.49 40.67
CA SER A 162 -35.27 25.84 40.32
C SER A 162 -35.52 26.63 41.60
N ARG A 163 -34.79 27.74 41.77
CA ARG A 163 -35.05 28.70 42.85
C ARG A 163 -36.38 29.40 42.57
N ASN A 164 -37.41 29.06 43.34
CA ASN A 164 -38.56 29.95 43.58
C ASN A 164 -38.23 30.94 44.69
#